data_AF-A0A920QZ64-F1
#
_entry.id   AF-A0A920QZ64-F1
#
_cell.length_a   1.000
_cell.length_b   1.000
_cell.length_c   1.000
_cell.angle_alpha   90.00
_cell.angle_beta   90.00
_cell.angle_gamma   90.00
#
_symmetry.space_group_name_H-M   'P 1'
#
loop_
_entity.id
_entity.type
_entity.pdbx_description
1 polymer ?
#
loop_
_entity_poly.entity_id
_entity_poly.type
_entity_poly.pdbx_seq_one_letter_code
_entity_poly.pdbx_strand_id
1 'polypeptide(L)'
;MPGVTHFGWTIDPASVPLVDDITPVVMQAMLASTTLYSWSETDPDFIGFDQGVDIGGPLPIAVAVEAIGELAGGTYSDGESTISMNMVLIGDTDFATNNYFGSANNADLFINSVNFLAKDVELISIRAKTEADRQMFLTKNERDFVRWSGWLLMPALVSIFGFWTWWRRR
;
A
#
# COMPACT_ATOMS: atom_id res chain seq x y z
N MET A 1 4.31 -12.71 -11.89
CA MET A 1 3.11 -12.33 -11.11
C MET A 1 3.44 -11.03 -10.40
N PRO A 2 2.54 -10.03 -10.31
CA PRO A 2 2.81 -8.86 -9.47
C PRO A 2 2.86 -9.32 -8.02
N GLY A 3 4.04 -9.22 -7.42
CA GLY A 3 4.30 -9.57 -6.03
C GLY A 3 4.83 -8.33 -5.32
N VAL A 4 4.38 -8.09 -4.09
CA VAL A 4 4.88 -7.00 -3.26
C VAL A 4 6.06 -7.52 -2.46
N THR A 5 7.16 -6.78 -2.45
CA THR A 5 8.32 -7.11 -1.61
C THR A 5 8.11 -6.55 -0.21
N HIS A 6 8.44 -7.33 0.81
CA HIS A 6 8.38 -6.85 2.20
C HIS A 6 9.75 -6.34 2.66
N PHE A 7 9.77 -5.56 3.74
CA PHE A 7 11.00 -5.06 4.35
C PHE A 7 11.35 -5.85 5.61
N GLY A 8 12.59 -6.32 5.70
CA GLY A 8 13.14 -6.91 6.92
C GLY A 8 13.51 -5.84 7.95
N TRP A 9 13.36 -6.15 9.24
CA TRP A 9 13.74 -5.28 10.34
C TRP A 9 15.05 -5.78 10.92
N THR A 10 16.13 -5.02 10.76
CA THR A 10 17.44 -5.40 11.31
C THR A 10 17.86 -4.56 12.51
N ILE A 11 17.13 -3.50 12.83
CA ILE A 11 17.48 -2.56 13.90
C ILE A 11 16.53 -2.79 15.07
N ASP A 12 17.09 -3.12 16.24
CA ASP A 12 16.34 -3.16 17.50
C ASP A 12 16.07 -1.71 17.93
N PRO A 13 14.80 -1.29 18.13
CA PRO A 13 14.47 0.06 18.59
C PRO A 13 15.19 0.46 19.88
N ALA A 14 15.50 -0.49 20.76
CA ALA A 14 16.24 -0.23 22.01
C ALA A 14 17.74 0.00 21.79
N SER A 15 18.26 -0.36 20.61
CA SER A 15 19.66 -0.19 20.23
C SER A 15 19.95 1.10 19.45
N VAL A 16 18.90 1.86 19.08
CA VAL A 16 19.05 3.11 18.32
C VAL A 16 19.64 4.19 19.23
N PRO A 17 20.74 4.85 18.83
CA PRO A 17 21.31 5.94 19.61
C PRO A 17 20.30 7.08 19.75
N LEU A 18 20.32 7.74 20.90
CA LEU A 18 19.44 8.87 21.19
C LEU A 18 20.21 10.19 21.08
N VAL A 19 19.57 11.18 20.49
CA VAL A 19 19.93 12.59 20.61
C VAL A 19 19.30 13.12 21.89
N ASP A 20 20.08 13.87 22.68
CA ASP A 20 19.66 14.48 23.95
C ASP A 20 18.98 13.50 24.93
N ASP A 21 19.39 12.22 24.93
CA ASP A 21 18.85 11.12 25.75
C ASP A 21 17.34 10.83 25.57
N ILE A 22 16.68 11.43 24.57
CA ILE A 22 15.21 11.33 24.40
C ILE A 22 14.80 11.00 22.96
N THR A 23 15.45 11.56 21.94
CA THR A 23 15.00 11.44 20.55
C THR A 23 15.84 10.41 19.79
N PRO A 24 15.26 9.31 19.28
CA PRO A 24 16.04 8.33 18.52
C PRO A 24 16.56 8.93 17.22
N VAL A 25 17.83 8.67 16.90
CA VAL A 25 18.46 9.12 15.65
C VAL A 25 17.73 8.58 14.43
N VAL A 26 17.13 7.38 14.54
CA VAL A 26 16.30 6.79 13.48
C VAL A 26 14.96 6.37 14.07
N MET A 27 13.88 6.92 13.52
CA MET A 27 12.51 6.53 13.81
C MET A 27 11.88 5.89 12.57
N GLN A 28 11.12 4.82 12.77
CA GLN A 28 10.44 4.11 11.70
C GLN A 28 8.98 3.82 12.07
N ALA A 29 8.08 3.96 11.11
CA ALA A 29 6.65 3.72 11.27
C ALA A 29 6.13 2.84 10.11
N MET A 30 5.40 1.79 10.44
CA MET A 30 4.72 0.97 9.44
C MET A 30 3.50 1.70 8.89
N LEU A 31 3.42 1.86 7.57
CA LEU A 31 2.28 2.45 6.88
C LEU A 31 1.30 1.39 6.38
N ALA A 32 1.82 0.23 5.97
CA ALA A 32 1.01 -0.91 5.55
C ALA A 32 1.72 -2.25 5.82
N SER A 33 0.92 -3.28 6.08
CA SER A 33 1.38 -4.65 6.31
C SER A 33 0.50 -5.66 5.57
N THR A 34 1.06 -6.83 5.30
CA THR A 34 0.32 -7.96 4.73
C THR A 34 -0.59 -8.61 5.77
N THR A 35 -1.38 -9.61 5.34
CA THR A 35 -2.26 -10.35 6.24
C THR A 35 -1.50 -11.44 7.00
N LEU A 36 -2.09 -11.98 8.07
CA LEU A 36 -1.57 -13.12 8.82
C LEU A 36 -1.38 -14.40 7.98
N TYR A 37 -2.06 -14.51 6.84
CA TYR A 37 -1.99 -15.66 5.94
C TYR A 37 -1.01 -15.44 4.77
N SER A 38 -0.26 -14.34 4.78
CA SER A 38 0.78 -14.07 3.77
C SER A 38 2.11 -14.66 4.22
N TRP A 39 3.02 -14.91 3.28
CA TRP A 39 4.40 -15.29 3.57
C TRP A 39 5.34 -14.72 2.51
N SER A 40 6.63 -14.68 2.81
CA SER A 40 7.67 -14.32 1.87
C SER A 40 8.26 -15.57 1.23
N GLU A 41 7.83 -15.87 0.00
CA GLU A 41 8.43 -16.90 -0.85
C GLU A 41 9.61 -16.31 -1.64
N THR A 42 10.71 -17.05 -1.71
CA THR A 42 11.92 -16.67 -2.47
C THR A 42 12.28 -17.65 -3.57
N ASP A 43 11.74 -18.87 -3.53
CA ASP A 43 11.88 -19.86 -4.59
C ASP A 43 10.91 -19.53 -5.74
N PRO A 44 11.40 -19.25 -6.96
CA PRO A 44 10.54 -19.00 -8.11
C PRO A 44 9.85 -20.25 -8.66
N ASP A 45 10.35 -21.44 -8.35
CA ASP A 45 9.89 -22.73 -8.91
C ASP A 45 8.85 -23.41 -8.01
N PHE A 46 8.75 -23.00 -6.74
CA PHE A 46 7.77 -23.49 -5.78
C PHE A 46 6.86 -22.36 -5.29
N ILE A 47 5.56 -22.64 -5.17
CA ILE A 47 4.59 -21.69 -4.59
C ILE A 47 3.87 -22.42 -3.47
N GLY A 48 4.44 -22.36 -2.28
CA GLY A 48 3.90 -22.93 -1.05
C GLY A 48 4.52 -22.24 0.16
N PHE A 49 4.05 -22.55 1.36
CA PHE A 49 4.69 -22.06 2.57
C PHE A 49 5.58 -23.15 3.15
N ASP A 50 6.89 -22.90 3.18
CA ASP A 50 7.87 -23.82 3.74
C ASP A 50 8.24 -23.43 5.17
N GLN A 51 7.74 -24.24 6.11
CA GLN A 51 7.93 -24.01 7.53
C GLN A 51 9.42 -24.09 7.91
N GLY A 52 9.95 -22.98 8.42
CA GLY A 52 11.35 -22.86 8.85
C GLY A 52 12.29 -22.27 7.80
N VAL A 53 11.80 -22.05 6.58
CA VAL A 53 12.50 -21.31 5.51
C VAL A 53 11.84 -19.96 5.31
N ASP A 54 10.52 -19.96 5.15
CA ASP A 54 9.76 -18.77 4.84
C ASP A 54 9.40 -17.94 6.07
N ILE A 55 9.29 -16.63 5.85
CA ILE A 55 8.83 -15.67 6.85
C ILE A 55 7.32 -15.50 6.70
N GLY A 56 6.57 -15.93 7.72
CA GLY A 56 5.12 -15.73 7.80
C GLY A 56 4.74 -14.28 8.11
N GLY A 57 3.56 -13.88 7.66
CA GLY A 57 2.99 -12.56 7.90
C GLY A 57 2.52 -12.33 9.34
N PRO A 58 2.22 -11.06 9.69
CA PRO A 58 2.12 -9.91 8.79
C PRO A 58 3.50 -9.30 8.50
N LEU A 59 3.75 -9.02 7.23
CA LEU A 59 5.01 -8.46 6.74
C LEU A 59 4.82 -6.99 6.37
N PRO A 60 5.73 -6.09 6.75
CA PRO A 60 5.63 -4.68 6.40
C PRO A 60 5.96 -4.48 4.92
N ILE A 61 5.07 -3.80 4.21
CA ILE A 61 5.19 -3.55 2.76
C ILE A 61 5.28 -2.06 2.42
N ALA A 62 4.96 -1.19 3.40
CA ALA A 62 5.21 0.24 3.32
C ALA A 62 5.69 0.76 4.68
N VAL A 63 6.78 1.53 4.68
CA VAL A 63 7.43 2.05 5.90
C VAL A 63 7.82 3.51 5.68
N ALA A 64 7.52 4.37 6.64
CA ALA A 64 8.11 5.71 6.74
C ALA A 64 9.30 5.67 7.70
N VAL A 65 10.39 6.34 7.33
CA VAL A 65 11.59 6.48 8.12
C VAL A 65 11.90 7.96 8.25
N GLU A 66 12.12 8.41 9.48
CA GLU A 66 12.69 9.72 9.78
C GLU A 66 14.03 9.48 10.46
N ALA A 67 15.09 10.10 9.96
CA ALA A 67 16.41 9.94 10.53
C ALA A 67 17.12 11.29 10.65
N ILE A 68 17.81 11.49 11.76
CA ILE A 68 18.64 12.66 12.00
C ILE A 68 19.96 12.46 11.26
N GLY A 69 20.37 13.47 10.48
CA GLY A 69 21.66 13.42 9.80
C GLY A 69 22.79 13.44 10.82
N GLU A 70 23.73 12.51 10.71
CA GLU A 70 24.99 12.56 11.47
C GLU A 70 26.12 13.05 10.56
N LEU A 71 26.93 14.00 11.05
CA LEU A 71 28.12 14.47 10.38
C LEU A 71 29.31 14.41 11.35
N ALA A 72 30.35 13.67 10.98
CA ALA A 72 31.59 13.55 11.76
C ALA A 72 31.41 13.07 13.22
N GLY A 73 30.46 12.18 13.47
CA GLY A 73 30.25 11.56 14.80
C GLY A 73 29.40 12.39 15.77
N GLY A 74 28.69 13.40 15.26
CA GLY A 74 27.66 14.14 16.00
C GLY A 74 26.45 14.44 15.10
N THR A 75 25.38 14.95 15.70
CA THR A 75 24.19 15.36 14.97
C THR A 75 24.50 16.55 14.06
N TYR A 76 23.98 16.51 12.85
CA TYR A 76 24.08 17.61 11.90
C TYR A 76 22.96 18.62 12.20
N SER A 77 23.37 19.80 12.65
CA SER A 77 22.45 20.88 13.01
C SER A 77 22.78 22.14 12.21
N ASP A 78 21.74 22.86 11.79
CA ASP A 78 21.84 24.21 11.24
C ASP A 78 21.19 25.18 12.25
N GLY A 79 22.03 25.95 12.94
CA GLY A 79 21.63 26.76 14.08
C GLY A 79 21.13 25.91 15.26
N GLU A 80 19.95 26.24 15.80
CA GLU A 80 19.28 25.48 16.88
C GLU A 80 18.46 24.28 16.36
N SER A 81 18.38 24.09 15.03
CA SER A 81 17.55 23.04 14.43
C SER A 81 18.38 21.84 13.99
N THR A 82 17.97 20.65 14.43
CA THR A 82 18.56 19.38 13.96
C THR A 82 18.00 19.05 12.58
N ILE A 83 18.87 18.67 11.63
CA ILE A 83 18.45 18.35 10.27
C ILE A 83 18.05 16.87 10.20
N SER A 84 16.77 16.62 9.89
CA SER A 84 16.24 15.28 9.63
C SER A 84 16.04 15.00 8.14
N MET A 85 16.24 13.74 7.74
CA MET A 85 15.81 13.17 6.47
C MET A 85 14.52 12.37 6.66
N ASN A 86 13.59 12.52 5.72
CA ASN A 86 12.38 11.70 5.66
C ASN A 86 12.50 10.76 4.46
N MET A 87 12.11 9.52 4.62
CA MET A 87 12.08 8.50 3.57
C MET A 87 10.79 7.71 3.68
N VAL A 88 10.19 7.36 2.54
CA VAL A 88 9.06 6.44 2.46
C VAL A 88 9.45 5.32 1.52
N LEU A 89 9.39 4.08 2.00
CA LEU A 89 9.70 2.87 1.25
C LEU A 89 8.41 2.11 1.02
N ILE A 90 8.12 1.75 -0.23
CA ILE A 90 6.96 0.96 -0.61
C ILE A 90 7.44 -0.17 -1.53
N GLY A 91 7.10 -1.41 -1.19
CA GLY A 91 7.59 -2.61 -1.86
C GLY A 91 6.84 -3.02 -3.12
N ASP A 92 5.97 -2.15 -3.63
CA ASP A 92 5.22 -2.32 -4.86
C ASP A 92 5.37 -1.05 -5.70
N THR A 93 5.67 -1.19 -6.99
CA THR A 93 5.71 -0.06 -7.92
C THR A 93 4.37 0.16 -8.60
N ASP A 94 3.55 -0.88 -8.73
CA ASP A 94 2.33 -0.84 -9.53
C ASP A 94 1.24 -0.01 -8.85
N PHE A 95 1.26 0.15 -7.52
CA PHE A 95 0.28 0.93 -6.77
C PHE A 95 0.15 2.39 -7.28
N ALA A 96 1.25 2.97 -7.75
CA ALA A 96 1.30 4.35 -8.25
C ALA A 96 1.03 4.47 -9.76
N THR A 97 0.80 3.35 -10.46
CA THR A 97 0.49 3.36 -11.90
C THR A 97 -0.96 3.75 -12.17
N ASN A 98 -1.26 4.30 -13.35
CA ASN A 98 -2.63 4.70 -13.73
C ASN A 98 -3.67 3.58 -13.58
N ASN A 99 -3.26 2.31 -13.75
CA ASN A 99 -4.15 1.17 -13.63
C ASN A 99 -4.62 0.92 -12.18
N TYR A 100 -3.79 1.26 -11.20
CA TYR A 100 -4.06 0.98 -9.79
C TYR A 100 -4.18 2.23 -8.92
N PHE A 101 -3.93 3.42 -9.45
CA PHE A 101 -3.98 4.69 -8.72
C PHE A 101 -5.33 4.91 -8.02
N GLY A 102 -6.44 4.65 -8.70
CA GLY A 102 -7.78 4.77 -8.13
C GLY A 102 -8.27 3.57 -7.31
N SER A 103 -7.44 2.53 -7.13
CA SER A 103 -7.81 1.32 -6.39
C SER A 103 -7.44 1.43 -4.92
N ALA A 104 -8.32 0.98 -4.01
CA ALA A 104 -8.03 0.74 -2.60
C ALA A 104 -7.23 1.86 -1.89
N ASN A 105 -7.54 3.12 -2.19
CA ASN A 105 -6.86 4.32 -1.65
C ASN A 105 -5.36 4.44 -1.98
N ASN A 106 -4.87 3.80 -3.05
CA ASN A 106 -3.49 3.95 -3.51
C ASN A 106 -3.13 5.41 -3.83
N ALA A 107 -4.06 6.18 -4.42
CA ALA A 107 -3.89 7.60 -4.67
C ALA A 107 -3.62 8.39 -3.39
N ASP A 108 -4.36 8.11 -2.31
CA ASP A 108 -4.19 8.80 -1.04
C ASP A 108 -2.86 8.42 -0.38
N LEU A 109 -2.49 7.15 -0.39
CA LEU A 109 -1.18 6.71 0.11
C LEU A 109 -0.04 7.41 -0.63
N PHE A 110 -0.10 7.47 -1.97
CA PHE A 110 0.91 8.12 -2.79
C PHE A 110 1.01 9.62 -2.50
N ILE A 111 -0.11 10.35 -2.53
CA ILE A 111 -0.13 11.80 -2.29
C ILE A 111 0.34 12.12 -0.88
N ASN A 112 -0.13 11.37 0.13
CA ASN A 112 0.29 11.60 1.52
C ASN A 112 1.78 11.31 1.72
N SER A 113 2.33 10.30 1.03
CA SER A 113 3.76 10.01 1.06
C SER A 113 4.58 11.15 0.47
N VAL A 114 4.16 11.70 -0.68
CA VAL A 114 4.82 12.86 -1.30
C VAL A 114 4.75 14.10 -0.40
N ASN A 115 3.58 14.37 0.19
CA ASN A 115 3.40 15.51 1.11
C ASN A 115 4.30 15.38 2.35
N PHE A 116 4.37 14.19 2.95
CA PHE A 116 5.25 13.90 4.08
C PHE A 116 6.73 14.14 3.74
N LEU A 117 7.17 13.70 2.54
CA LEU A 117 8.54 13.91 2.07
C LEU A 117 8.86 15.37 1.75
N ALA A 118 7.88 16.14 1.27
CA ALA A 118 8.04 17.56 0.98
C ALA A 118 8.14 18.43 2.25
N LYS A 119 8.00 17.86 3.46
CA LYS A 119 7.90 18.57 4.74
C LYS A 119 6.83 19.65 4.75
N ASP A 120 5.81 19.52 3.90
CA ASP A 120 4.66 20.43 3.82
C ASP A 120 3.61 20.04 4.87
N VAL A 121 4.05 19.97 6.13
CA VAL A 121 3.24 19.47 7.27
C VAL A 121 2.11 20.46 7.60
N GLU A 122 2.24 21.73 7.20
CA GLU A 122 1.21 22.77 7.37
C GLU A 122 -0.02 22.53 6.47
N LEU A 123 0.13 21.75 5.39
CA LEU A 123 -0.94 21.32 4.47
C LEU A 123 -1.50 19.91 4.75
N ILE A 124 -1.06 19.25 5.83
CA ILE A 124 -1.77 18.10 6.44
C ILE A 124 -2.95 18.61 7.30
N SER A 125 -3.40 19.85 7.09
CA SER A 125 -4.62 20.38 7.69
C SER A 125 -5.85 19.92 6.89
N ILE A 126 -6.48 18.84 7.39
CA ILE A 126 -7.89 18.48 7.17
C ILE A 126 -8.37 18.56 5.71
N ARG A 127 -8.17 17.48 4.95
CA ARG A 127 -8.85 17.31 3.66
C ARG A 127 -10.37 17.29 3.88
N ALA A 128 -11.13 17.97 3.01
CA ALA A 128 -12.59 17.90 3.02
C ALA A 128 -13.04 16.43 3.02
N LYS A 129 -13.99 16.09 3.89
CA LYS A 129 -14.52 14.74 4.08
C LYS A 129 -14.85 14.12 2.73
N THR A 130 -13.99 13.22 2.27
CA THR A 130 -14.20 12.46 1.03
C THR A 130 -15.46 11.64 1.22
N GLU A 131 -16.27 11.51 0.16
CA GLU A 131 -17.46 10.67 0.20
C GLU A 131 -17.08 9.31 0.78
N ALA A 132 -17.92 8.78 1.68
CA ALA A 132 -17.65 7.51 2.33
C ALA A 132 -17.38 6.45 1.26
N ASP A 133 -16.11 6.10 1.08
CA ASP A 133 -15.68 5.05 0.17
C ASP A 133 -16.35 3.77 0.66
N ARG A 134 -17.43 3.38 -0.01
CA ARG A 134 -18.09 2.10 0.24
C ARG A 134 -17.22 1.05 -0.41
N GLN A 135 -16.15 0.69 0.30
CA GLN A 135 -15.30 -0.43 -0.07
C GLN A 135 -16.17 -1.70 -0.09
N MET A 136 -16.48 -2.18 -1.29
CA MET A 136 -17.12 -3.47 -1.47
C MET A 136 -16.06 -4.54 -1.33
N PHE A 137 -16.02 -5.20 -0.18
CA PHE A 137 -15.24 -6.42 0.01
C PHE A 137 -15.91 -7.58 -0.73
N LEU A 138 -15.70 -7.65 -2.05
CA LEU A 138 -16.18 -8.76 -2.87
C LEU A 138 -15.14 -9.89 -2.88
N THR A 139 -15.60 -11.10 -2.64
CA THR A 139 -14.84 -12.32 -2.95
C THR A 139 -14.57 -12.38 -4.47
N LYS A 140 -13.56 -13.14 -4.89
CA LYS A 140 -13.23 -13.32 -6.32
C LYS A 140 -14.47 -13.71 -7.15
N ASN A 141 -15.28 -14.63 -6.61
CA ASN A 141 -16.49 -15.12 -7.25
C ASN A 141 -17.57 -14.04 -7.39
N GLU A 142 -17.77 -13.21 -6.36
CA GLU A 142 -18.75 -12.12 -6.42
C GLU A 142 -18.32 -11.04 -7.43
N ARG A 143 -17.02 -10.72 -7.47
CA ARG A 143 -16.47 -9.78 -8.46
C ARG A 143 -16.63 -10.30 -9.88
N ASP A 144 -16.37 -11.59 -10.10
CA ASP A 144 -16.55 -12.22 -11.41
C ASP A 144 -18.02 -12.28 -11.81
N PHE A 145 -18.93 -12.60 -10.88
CA PHE A 145 -20.36 -12.56 -11.12
C PHE A 145 -20.82 -11.17 -11.55
N VAL A 146 -20.42 -10.12 -10.83
CA VAL A 146 -20.77 -8.72 -11.18
C VAL A 146 -20.22 -8.35 -12.56
N ARG A 147 -18.98 -8.72 -12.86
CA ARG A 147 -18.36 -8.45 -14.17
C ARG A 147 -19.09 -9.16 -15.31
N TRP A 148 -19.32 -10.47 -15.19
CA TRP A 148 -19.95 -11.27 -16.25
C TRP A 148 -21.43 -10.95 -16.42
N SER A 149 -22.15 -10.75 -15.33
CA SER A 149 -23.55 -10.31 -15.40
C SER A 149 -23.64 -8.91 -16.04
N GLY A 150 -22.79 -7.96 -15.65
CA GLY A 150 -22.75 -6.64 -16.28
C GLY A 150 -22.52 -6.69 -17.79
N TRP A 151 -21.57 -7.52 -18.25
CA TRP A 151 -21.26 -7.64 -19.68
C TRP A 151 -22.27 -8.44 -20.49
N LEU A 152 -22.80 -9.56 -19.97
CA LEU A 152 -23.64 -10.48 -20.74
C LEU A 152 -25.13 -10.28 -20.53
N LEU A 153 -25.58 -9.78 -19.38
CA LEU A 153 -27.00 -9.69 -19.05
C LEU A 153 -27.75 -8.74 -19.99
N MET A 154 -27.18 -7.55 -20.24
CA MET A 154 -27.82 -6.57 -21.14
C MET A 154 -27.88 -7.06 -22.60
N PRO A 155 -26.79 -7.55 -23.22
CA PRO A 155 -26.85 -8.15 -24.56
C PRO A 155 -27.80 -9.35 -24.65
N ALA A 156 -27.83 -10.21 -23.62
CA ALA A 156 -28.73 -11.36 -23.58
C ALA A 156 -30.20 -10.94 -23.52
N LEU A 157 -30.56 -9.97 -22.67
CA LEU A 157 -31.93 -9.45 -22.58
C LEU A 157 -32.39 -8.87 -23.93
N VAL A 158 -31.57 -8.04 -24.56
CA VAL A 158 -31.87 -7.47 -25.89
C VAL A 158 -32.06 -8.56 -26.93
N SER A 159 -31.19 -9.58 -26.93
CA SER A 159 -31.28 -10.71 -27.87
C SER A 159 -32.55 -11.53 -27.66
N ILE A 160 -32.93 -11.80 -26.41
CA ILE A 160 -34.17 -12.52 -26.07
C ILE A 160 -35.40 -11.73 -26.53
N PHE A 161 -35.47 -10.43 -26.25
CA PHE A 161 -36.58 -9.58 -26.71
C PHE A 161 -36.65 -9.51 -28.24
N GLY A 162 -35.50 -9.38 -28.91
CA GLY A 162 -35.41 -9.42 -30.37
C GLY A 162 -35.93 -10.74 -30.95
N PHE A 163 -35.48 -11.86 -30.40
CA PHE A 163 -35.93 -13.19 -30.83
C PHE A 163 -37.43 -13.41 -30.57
N TRP A 164 -37.92 -13.01 -29.40
CA TRP A 164 -39.32 -13.16 -29.02
C TRP A 164 -40.26 -12.35 -29.93
N THR A 165 -39.90 -11.09 -30.23
CA THR A 165 -40.70 -10.25 -31.14
C THR A 165 -40.69 -10.78 -32.57
N TRP A 166 -39.58 -11.32 -33.04
CA TRP A 166 -39.49 -11.98 -34.34
C TRP A 166 -40.37 -13.23 -34.40
N TRP A 167 -40.32 -14.08 -33.38
CA TRP A 167 -41.13 -15.30 -33.29
C TRP A 167 -42.62 -14.98 -33.29
N ARG A 168 -43.03 -13.92 -32.59
CA ARG A 168 -44.45 -13.51 -32.53
C ARG A 168 -44.96 -12.89 -33.83
N ARG A 169 -44.08 -12.34 -34.67
CA ARG A 169 -44.42 -11.71 -35.97
C ARG A 169 -44.44 -12.70 -37.12
N ARG A 170 -43.95 -13.92 -36.91
CA ARG A 170 -43.97 -15.03 -37.86
C ARG A 170 -45.15 -15.94 -37.57
#